data_AF-A0AA95GMU6-F1
#
_entry.id   AF-A0AA95GMU6-F1
#
_cell.length_a   1.000
_cell.length_b   1.000
_cell.length_c   1.000
_cell.angle_alpha   90.00
_cell.angle_beta   90.00
_cell.angle_gamma   90.00
#
_symmetry.space_group_name_H-M   'P 1'
#
loop_
_entity.id
_entity.type
_entity.pdbx_description
1 polymer ?
#
loop_
_entity_poly.entity_id
_entity_poly.type
_entity_poly.pdbx_seq_one_letter_code
_entity_poly.pdbx_strand_id
1 'polypeptide(L)'
;MIEVVTLEEVKSHLRIDHDVLDTDLQNKINSSTAAVLDFVEYWLQKNGNDEKKIKELPDFNRIKSAVLILIGILYRDPDGADKGLYPRGELPFPVTSLINSLHKPVII
;
A
#
# COMPACT_ATOMS: atom_id res chain seq x y z
N MET A 1 -4.77 12.36 5.28
CA MET A 1 -4.31 11.11 4.65
C MET A 1 -2.80 11.18 4.63
N ILE A 2 -2.11 10.19 5.20
CA ILE A 2 -0.65 10.17 5.23
C ILE A 2 -0.15 9.91 3.82
N GLU A 3 0.76 10.76 3.32
CA GLU A 3 1.38 10.54 2.02
C GLU A 3 2.49 9.48 2.17
N VAL A 4 2.22 8.27 1.68
CA VAL A 4 3.16 7.14 1.78
C VAL A 4 4.09 7.05 0.56
N VAL A 5 3.55 7.31 -0.62
CA VAL A 5 4.26 7.28 -1.91
C VAL A 5 3.84 8.47 -2.77
N THR A 6 4.78 9.00 -3.55
CA THR A 6 4.48 10.05 -4.54
C THR A 6 4.19 9.44 -5.92
N LEU A 7 3.59 10.23 -6.81
CA LEU A 7 3.31 9.81 -8.19
C LEU A 7 4.60 9.53 -8.98
N GLU A 8 5.66 10.32 -8.77
CA GLU A 8 6.97 10.11 -9.40
C GLU A 8 7.62 8.79 -8.94
N GLU A 9 7.51 8.46 -7.64
CA GLU A 9 8.04 7.21 -7.10
C GLU A 9 7.33 5.99 -7.70
N VAL A 10 6.01 6.09 -7.89
CA VAL A 10 5.22 5.04 -8.53
C VAL A 10 5.56 4.90 -10.01
N LYS A 11 5.70 6.01 -10.75
CA LYS A 11 6.14 5.99 -12.16
C LYS A 11 7.50 5.32 -12.30
N SER A 12 8.45 5.68 -11.44
CA SER A 12 9.78 5.07 -11.40
C SER A 12 9.70 3.57 -11.09
N HIS A 13 8.85 3.17 -10.13
CA HIS A 13 8.64 1.76 -9.79
C HIS A 13 8.04 0.93 -10.95
N LEU A 14 7.06 1.50 -11.65
CA LEU A 14 6.36 0.84 -12.76
C LEU A 14 7.08 1.00 -14.12
N ARG A 15 8.16 1.80 -14.18
CA ARG A 15 8.89 2.16 -15.40
C ARG A 15 7.98 2.81 -16.45
N ILE A 16 7.17 3.77 -16.00
CA ILE A 16 6.27 4.56 -16.85
C ILE A 16 6.90 5.93 -17.09
N ASP A 17 7.16 6.26 -18.36
CA ASP A 17 7.82 7.50 -18.76
C ASP A 17 6.84 8.56 -19.31
N HIS A 18 5.53 8.32 -19.23
CA HIS A 18 4.49 9.20 -19.78
C HIS A 18 3.42 9.58 -18.76
N ASP A 19 2.70 10.69 -19.03
CA ASP A 19 1.72 11.26 -18.10
C ASP A 19 0.26 10.89 -18.40
N VAL A 20 0.02 10.10 -19.45
CA VAL A 20 -1.34 9.76 -19.93
C VAL A 20 -2.20 9.07 -18.88
N LEU A 21 -1.56 8.37 -17.93
CA LEU A 21 -2.24 7.57 -16.90
C LEU A 21 -2.18 8.21 -15.50
N ASP A 22 -1.75 9.48 -15.38
CA ASP A 22 -1.51 10.11 -14.08
C ASP A 22 -2.74 10.15 -13.19
N THR A 23 -3.91 10.45 -13.76
CA THR A 23 -5.16 10.46 -13.01
C THR A 23 -5.54 9.06 -12.49
N ASP A 24 -5.36 8.03 -13.30
CA ASP A 24 -5.65 6.64 -12.90
C ASP A 24 -4.64 6.14 -11.85
N LEU A 25 -3.35 6.43 -12.06
CA LEU A 25 -2.29 6.13 -11.09
C LEU A 25 -2.55 6.83 -9.75
N GLN A 26 -2.98 8.09 -9.76
CA GLN A 26 -3.32 8.82 -8.54
C GLN A 26 -4.49 8.14 -7.78
N ASN A 27 -5.51 7.67 -8.50
CA ASN A 27 -6.63 6.95 -7.89
C ASN A 27 -6.17 5.60 -7.29
N LYS A 28 -5.29 4.88 -7.99
CA LYS A 28 -4.69 3.64 -7.49
C LYS A 28 -3.79 3.88 -6.27
N ILE A 29 -3.03 4.97 -6.25
CA ILE A 29 -2.22 5.40 -5.10
C ILE A 29 -3.11 5.63 -3.88
N ASN A 30 -4.17 6.43 -4.03
CA ASN A 30 -5.08 6.77 -2.94
C ASN A 30 -5.75 5.50 -2.39
N SER A 31 -6.26 4.65 -3.28
CA SER A 31 -6.96 3.41 -2.90
C SER A 31 -6.02 2.39 -2.25
N SER A 32 -4.82 2.21 -2.80
CA SER A 32 -3.81 1.28 -2.26
C SER A 32 -3.28 1.76 -0.91
N THR A 33 -3.05 3.06 -0.78
CA THR A 33 -2.59 3.67 0.48
C THR A 33 -3.65 3.49 1.56
N ALA A 34 -4.93 3.78 1.26
CA ALA A 34 -6.02 3.56 2.20
C ALA A 34 -6.08 2.09 2.65
N ALA A 35 -6.08 1.14 1.72
CA ALA A 35 -6.18 -0.28 2.03
C ALA A 35 -5.00 -0.79 2.90
N VAL A 36 -3.78 -0.34 2.63
CA VAL A 36 -2.60 -0.71 3.43
C VAL A 36 -2.64 -0.06 4.80
N LEU A 37 -3.01 1.22 4.90
CA LEU A 37 -3.11 1.92 6.19
C LEU A 37 -4.22 1.34 7.07
N ASP A 38 -5.34 0.94 6.49
CA ASP A 38 -6.42 0.23 7.19
C ASP A 38 -5.92 -1.12 7.72
N PHE A 39 -5.12 -1.84 6.93
CA PHE A 39 -4.50 -3.08 7.38
C PHE A 39 -3.51 -2.85 8.54
N VAL A 40 -2.76 -1.75 8.55
CA VAL A 40 -1.79 -1.44 9.63
C VAL A 40 -2.33 -0.45 10.67
N GLU A 41 -3.65 -0.32 10.82
CA GLU A 41 -4.28 0.68 11.69
C GLU A 41 -3.74 0.61 13.13
N TYR A 42 -3.54 -0.59 13.66
CA TYR A 42 -2.99 -0.80 14.99
C TYR A 42 -1.59 -0.19 15.18
N TRP A 43 -0.73 -0.31 14.17
CA TRP A 43 0.60 0.30 14.20
C TRP A 43 0.53 1.83 14.15
N LEU A 44 -0.40 2.41 13.39
CA LEU A 44 -0.65 3.85 13.38
C LEU A 44 -1.12 4.34 14.75
N GLN A 45 -2.09 3.64 15.36
CA GLN A 45 -2.59 3.97 16.69
C GLN A 45 -1.48 3.92 17.75
N LYS A 46 -0.56 2.94 17.67
CA LYS A 46 0.57 2.78 18.60
C LYS A 46 1.61 3.90 18.51
N ASN A 47 1.93 4.36 17.29
CA ASN A 47 2.98 5.35 17.05
C ASN A 47 2.46 6.79 17.02
N GLY A 48 1.14 6.99 17.13
CA GLY A 48 0.49 8.29 17.07
C GLY A 48 0.26 8.77 15.64
N ASN A 49 -0.40 9.92 15.49
CA ASN A 49 -0.84 10.44 14.19
C ASN A 49 0.12 11.49 13.59
N ASP A 50 1.37 11.50 14.04
CA ASP A 50 2.35 12.54 13.70
C ASP A 50 3.16 12.10 12.48
N GLU A 51 2.78 12.57 11.29
CA GLU A 51 3.28 12.08 10.00
C GLU A 51 4.81 12.10 9.89
N LYS A 52 5.47 13.13 10.42
CA LYS A 52 6.94 13.22 10.38
C LYS A 52 7.61 12.10 11.16
N LYS A 53 7.08 11.78 12.35
CA LYS A 53 7.60 10.68 13.19
C LYS A 53 7.34 9.33 12.55
N ILE A 54 6.17 9.17 11.93
CA ILE A 54 5.80 7.94 11.21
C ILE A 54 6.79 7.68 10.07
N LYS A 55 7.14 8.70 9.28
CA LYS A 55 8.08 8.58 8.16
C LYS A 55 9.51 8.23 8.59
N GLU A 56 9.91 8.57 9.82
CA GLU A 56 11.23 8.26 10.38
C GLU A 56 11.35 6.82 10.89
N LEU A 57 10.23 6.12 11.10
CA LEU A 57 10.25 4.75 11.60
C LEU A 57 10.76 3.76 10.53
N PRO A 58 11.55 2.73 10.93
CA PRO A 58 12.05 1.74 9.99
C PRO A 58 10.93 0.94 9.31
N ASP A 59 9.79 0.76 10.00
CA ASP A 59 8.61 0.07 9.47
C ASP A 59 7.95 0.81 8.32
N PHE A 60 8.11 2.14 8.23
CA PHE A 60 7.52 2.94 7.17
C PHE A 60 8.03 2.52 5.78
N ASN A 61 9.31 2.15 5.67
CA ASN A 61 9.87 1.63 4.42
C ASN A 61 9.20 0.31 3.98
N ARG A 62 8.77 -0.52 4.93
CA ARG A 62 8.03 -1.76 4.64
C ARG A 62 6.63 -1.45 4.14
N ILE A 63 5.95 -0.50 4.78
CA ILE A 63 4.62 -0.02 4.37
C ILE A 63 4.70 0.59 2.96
N LYS A 64 5.70 1.43 2.70
CA LYS A 64 5.95 2.01 1.39
C LYS A 64 6.14 0.94 0.31
N SER A 65 6.98 -0.06 0.59
CA SER A 65 7.20 -1.18 -0.35
C SER A 65 5.92 -1.99 -0.59
N ALA A 66 5.11 -2.23 0.45
CA ALA A 66 3.82 -2.90 0.35
C ALA A 66 2.83 -2.12 -0.53
N VAL A 67 2.75 -0.79 -0.40
CA VAL A 67 1.92 0.06 -1.25
C VAL A 67 2.38 -0.01 -2.71
N LEU A 68 3.69 0.07 -2.98
CA LEU A 68 4.22 -0.03 -4.35
C LEU A 68 3.88 -1.37 -5.02
N ILE A 69 4.03 -2.48 -4.29
CA ILE A 69 3.68 -3.81 -4.80
C ILE A 69 2.18 -3.91 -5.10
N LEU A 70 1.32 -3.38 -4.20
CA LEU A 70 -0.13 -3.38 -4.40
C LEU A 70 -0.51 -2.60 -5.66
N ILE A 71 0.08 -1.41 -5.86
CA ILE A 71 -0.15 -0.61 -7.07
C ILE A 71 0.30 -1.38 -8.31
N GLY A 72 1.46 -2.05 -8.27
CA GLY A 72 1.93 -2.88 -9.38
C GLY A 72 0.98 -4.02 -9.75
N ILE A 73 0.37 -4.67 -8.75
CA ILE A 73 -0.65 -5.70 -8.98
C ILE A 73 -1.89 -5.09 -9.64
N LEU A 74 -2.40 -3.97 -9.10
CA LEU A 74 -3.58 -3.28 -9.63
C LEU A 74 -3.37 -2.64 -11.00
N TYR A 75 -2.13 -2.31 -11.35
CA TYR A 75 -1.76 -1.83 -12.67
C TYR A 75 -1.71 -2.97 -13.69
N ARG A 76 -1.18 -4.14 -13.28
CA ARG A 76 -1.10 -5.33 -14.13
C ARG A 76 -2.48 -5.94 -14.42
N ASP A 77 -3.38 -5.91 -13.45
CA ASP A 77 -4.71 -6.53 -13.54
C ASP A 77 -5.83 -5.51 -13.26
N PRO A 78 -6.22 -4.70 -14.27
CA PRO A 78 -7.27 -3.71 -14.11
C PRO A 78 -8.67 -4.33 -13.98
N ASP A 79 -8.90 -5.50 -14.58
CA ASP A 79 -10.20 -6.20 -14.56
C ASP A 79 -10.39 -7.00 -13.25
N GLY A 80 -9.29 -7.30 -12.56
CA GLY A 80 -9.28 -8.11 -11.35
C GLY A 80 -9.56 -9.57 -11.66
N ALA A 81 -8.96 -10.12 -12.71
CA ALA A 81 -8.95 -11.55 -12.97
C ALA A 81 -8.39 -12.34 -11.76
N ASP A 82 -7.44 -11.75 -11.04
CA ASP A 82 -6.80 -12.32 -9.85
C ASP A 82 -7.64 -12.17 -8.57
N LYS A 83 -8.86 -11.58 -8.62
CA LYS A 83 -9.76 -11.38 -7.46
C LYS A 83 -10.08 -12.68 -6.70
N GLY A 84 -10.09 -13.82 -7.38
CA GLY A 84 -10.34 -15.14 -6.77
C GLY A 84 -9.15 -15.72 -5.99
N LEU A 85 -7.94 -15.16 -6.18
CA LEU A 85 -6.72 -15.61 -5.50
C LEU A 85 -6.59 -15.04 -4.09
N TYR A 86 -7.39 -14.03 -3.74
CA TYR A 86 -7.33 -13.34 -2.46
C TYR A 86 -8.60 -13.60 -1.64
N PRO A 87 -8.48 -14.05 -0.38
CA PRO A 87 -9.61 -14.13 0.53
C PRO A 87 -10.31 -12.78 0.65
N ARG A 88 -11.64 -12.79 0.78
CA ARG A 88 -12.42 -11.56 0.94
C ARG A 88 -11.93 -10.79 2.17
N GLY A 89 -11.53 -9.54 1.96
CA GLY A 89 -11.06 -8.65 3.03
C GLY A 89 -9.56 -8.75 3.32
N GLU A 90 -8.82 -9.60 2.61
CA GLU A 90 -7.36 -9.68 2.73
C GLU A 90 -6.64 -8.99 1.58
N LEU A 91 -5.44 -8.48 1.89
CA LEU A 91 -4.51 -7.98 0.89
C LEU A 91 -3.75 -9.15 0.23
N PRO A 92 -3.20 -8.96 -0.99
CA PRO A 92 -2.38 -9.97 -1.63
C PRO A 92 -1.24 -10.48 -0.74
N PHE A 93 -0.92 -11.78 -0.81
CA PHE A 93 0.20 -12.39 -0.08
C PHE A 93 1.53 -11.61 -0.13
N PRO A 94 2.02 -11.12 -1.28
CA PRO A 94 3.27 -10.35 -1.31
C PRO A 94 3.18 -9.03 -0.53
N VAL A 95 1.98 -8.47 -0.37
CA VAL A 95 1.74 -7.28 0.45
C VAL A 95 1.70 -7.67 1.93
N THR A 96 0.86 -8.64 2.30
CA THR A 96 0.70 -9.06 3.70
C THR A 96 2.00 -9.59 4.29
N SER A 97 2.80 -10.37 3.56
CA SER A 97 4.08 -10.90 4.04
C SER A 97 5.06 -9.82 4.55
N LEU A 98 4.97 -8.58 4.06
CA LEU A 98 5.83 -7.46 4.49
C LEU A 98 5.31 -6.73 5.73
N ILE A 99 3.99 -6.70 5.92
CA ILE A 99 3.32 -5.85 6.92
C ILE A 99 2.53 -6.64 7.97
N ASN A 100 2.50 -7.97 7.89
CA ASN A 100 1.74 -8.82 8.80
C ASN A 100 2.15 -8.61 10.27
N SER A 101 3.43 -8.33 10.53
CA SER A 101 3.92 -8.03 11.89
C SER A 101 3.38 -6.70 12.47
N LEU A 102 2.89 -5.81 11.61
CA LEU A 102 2.32 -4.51 11.98
C LEU A 102 0.80 -4.60 12.18
N HIS A 103 0.18 -5.68 11.71
CA HIS A 103 -1.23 -5.95 11.92
C HIS A 103 -1.52 -6.29 13.39
N LYS A 104 -2.76 -6.09 13.81
CA LYS A 104 -3.20 -6.46 15.15
C LYS A 104 -3.16 -7.99 15.28
N PRO A 105 -2.51 -8.57 16.30
CA PRO A 105 -2.57 -10.00 16.52
C PRO A 105 -4.02 -10.41 16.81
N VAL A 106 -4.57 -11.31 16.00
CA VAL A 106 -5.85 -11.95 16.26
C VAL A 106 -5.58 -13.13 17.20
N ILE A 107 -6.06 -13.03 18.44
CA ILE A 107 -6.09 -14.16 19.34
C ILE A 107 -7.35 -14.95 18.96
N ILE A 108 -7.17 -16.18 18.48
CA ILE A 108 -8.23 -17.15 18.20
C ILE A 108 -8.47 -17.99 19.44
#